data_AF-T1G0F0-F1
#
_entry.id   AF-T1G0F0-F1
#
_cell.length_a   1.000
_cell.length_b   1.000
_cell.length_c   1.000
_cell.angle_alpha   90.00
_cell.angle_beta   90.00
_cell.angle_gamma   90.00
#
_symmetry.space_group_name_H-M   'P 1'
#
loop_
_entity.id
_entity.type
_entity.pdbx_description
1 polymer ?
#
loop_
_entity_poly.entity_id
_entity_poly.type
_entity_poly.pdbx_seq_one_letter_code
_entity_poly.pdbx_strand_id
1 'polypeptide(L)' 'MKRCIICLHNDIDTIFVPCGHFTCCRQCARKIEKCAICRVLIRKTYLVFFAV' A
#
# COMPACT_ATOMS: atom_id res chain seq x y z
N MET A 1 -8.29 -8.86 -9.69
CA MET A 1 -7.99 -8.30 -8.35
C MET A 1 -6.57 -8.68 -7.96
N LYS A 2 -5.73 -7.71 -7.58
CA LYS A 2 -4.37 -7.96 -7.09
C LYS A 2 -4.37 -7.94 -5.56
N ARG A 3 -3.75 -8.95 -4.94
CA ARG A 3 -3.65 -9.10 -3.48
C ARG A 3 -2.46 -8.33 -2.91
N CYS A 4 -2.60 -7.87 -1.68
CA CYS A 4 -1.54 -7.25 -0.89
C CYS A 4 -0.31 -8.16 -0.81
N ILE A 5 0.87 -7.63 -1.14
CA ILE A 5 2.11 -8.42 -1.16
C ILE A 5 2.61 -8.83 0.23
N ILE A 6 2.08 -8.20 1.30
CA ILE A 6 2.51 -8.46 2.67
C ILE A 6 1.68 -9.59 3.30
N CYS A 7 0.35 -9.49 3.28
CA CYS A 7 -0.50 -10.52 3.89
C CYS A 7 -1.01 -11.58 2.90
N LEU A 8 -0.90 -11.33 1.59
CA LEU A 8 -1.39 -12.22 0.52
C LEU A 8 -2.89 -12.58 0.62
N HIS A 9 -3.65 -11.83 1.44
CA HIS A 9 -5.03 -12.09 1.78
C HIS A 9 -5.94 -10.98 1.24
N ASN A 10 -5.80 -9.76 1.76
CA ASN A 10 -6.66 -8.64 1.38
C ASN A 10 -6.25 -8.04 0.02
N ASP A 11 -7.20 -7.43 -0.67
CA ASP A 11 -6.91 -6.64 -1.87
C ASP A 11 -6.08 -5.39 -1.58
N ILE A 12 -5.36 -4.95 -2.61
CA ILE A 12 -4.59 -3.70 -2.55
C ILE A 12 -5.56 -2.52 -2.61
N ASP A 13 -5.42 -1.58 -1.68
CA ASP A 13 -6.26 -0.38 -1.57
C ASP A 13 -5.45 0.86 -1.16
N THR A 14 -4.14 0.75 -0.95
CA THR A 14 -3.31 1.81 -0.37
C THR A 14 -2.11 2.17 -1.26
N ILE A 15 -1.96 3.46 -1.56
CA ILE A 15 -0.78 4.02 -2.25
C ILE A 15 0.14 4.75 -1.27
N PHE A 16 1.45 4.60 -1.44
CA PHE A 16 2.47 5.23 -0.58
C PHE A 16 3.04 6.51 -1.19
N VAL A 17 3.26 7.53 -0.37
CA VAL A 17 3.86 8.82 -0.76
C VAL A 17 5.20 9.01 -0.04
N PRO A 18 6.27 9.43 -0.75
CA PRO A 18 6.28 9.95 -2.12
C PRO A 18 6.48 8.90 -3.23
N CYS A 19 6.70 7.61 -2.93
CA CYS A 19 7.18 6.67 -3.94
C CYS A 19 6.13 6.15 -4.95
N GLY A 20 4.83 6.33 -4.69
CA GLY A 20 3.74 5.95 -5.61
C GLY A 20 3.44 4.45 -5.70
N HIS A 21 4.14 3.58 -4.97
CA HIS A 21 3.87 2.14 -5.04
C HIS A 21 2.51 1.78 -4.44
N PHE A 22 1.67 1.13 -5.25
CA PHE A 22 0.33 0.65 -4.91
C PHE A 22 0.34 -0.89 -4.84
N THR A 23 0.80 -1.43 -3.71
CA THR A 23 1.03 -2.89 -3.54
C THR A 23 0.53 -3.46 -2.21
N CYS A 24 -0.08 -2.64 -1.36
CA CYS A 24 -0.43 -3.00 0.01
C CYS A 24 -1.90 -2.73 0.34
N CYS A 25 -2.47 -3.54 1.22
CA CYS A 25 -3.76 -3.26 1.85
C CYS A 25 -3.59 -2.30 3.05
N ARG A 26 -4.67 -1.62 3.45
CA ARG A 26 -4.67 -0.62 4.53
C ARG A 26 -4.21 -1.17 5.86
N GLN A 27 -4.54 -2.42 6.16
CA GLN A 27 -4.14 -3.09 7.42
C GLN A 27 -2.63 -3.31 7.50
N CYS A 28 -2.01 -3.72 6.39
CA CYS A 28 -0.55 -3.92 6.33
C CYS A 28 0.20 -2.59 6.22
N ALA A 29 -0.35 -1.61 5.50
CA ALA A 29 0.23 -0.28 5.37
C ALA A 29 0.46 0.41 6.73
N ARG A 30 -0.41 0.17 7.73
CA ARG A 30 -0.27 0.73 9.09
C ARG A 30 0.84 0.09 9.93
N LYS A 31 1.43 -1.02 9.48
CA LYS A 31 2.44 -1.81 10.22
C LYS A 31 3.86 -1.59 9.72
N ILE A 32 4.06 -0.70 8.74
CA ILE A 32 5.36 -0.47 8.11
C ILE A 32 5.63 1.02 7.94
N GLU A 33 6.91 1.41 8.06
CA GLU A 33 7.35 2.80 7.88
C GLU A 33 8.04 3.03 6.53
N LYS A 34 8.50 1.96 5.86
CA LYS A 34 9.18 2.02 4.56
C LYS A 34 8.43 1.17 3.54
N CYS A 35 8.39 1.63 2.30
CA CYS A 35 7.76 0.90 1.20
C CYS A 35 8.39 -0.50 1.04
N ALA A 36 7.58 -1.55 1.02
CA ALA A 36 8.04 -2.93 0.85
C ALA A 36 8.68 -3.22 -0.53
N ILE A 37 8.52 -2.32 -1.50
CA ILE A 37 9.13 -2.43 -2.84
C ILE A 37 10.48 -1.69 -2.89
N CYS A 38 10.46 -0.37 -2.70
CA CYS A 38 11.64 0.47 -2.94
C CYS A 38 12.33 0.96 -1.65
N ARG A 39 11.83 0.57 -0.47
CA ARG A 39 12.37 0.94 0.85
C ARG A 39 12.40 2.44 1.17
N VAL A 40 11.82 3.29 0.33
CA VAL A 40 11.61 4.73 0.60
C VAL A 40 10.70 4.90 1.82
N LEU A 41 11.03 5.86 2.70
CA LEU A 41 10.23 6.22 3.87
C LEU A 41 8.83 6.69 3.45
N ILE A 42 7.80 6.07 4.03
CA ILE A 42 6.40 6.41 3.79
C ILE A 42 6.07 7.64 4.63
N ARG A 43 5.79 8.77 3.96
CA ARG A 43 5.39 10.02 4.62
C ARG A 43 3.88 10.14 4.77
N LYS A 44 3.14 9.64 3.77
CA LYS A 44 1.67 9.62 3.76
C LYS A 44 1.18 8.39 3.01
N THR A 45 -0.04 7.97 3.32
CA THR A 45 -0.76 6.93 2.60
C THR A 45 -2.13 7.46 2.17
N TYR A 46 -2.59 7.05 1.00
CA TYR A 46 -3.94 7.36 0.53
C TYR A 46 -4.66 6.07 0.18
N LEU A 47 -5.96 6.02 0.50
CA LEU A 47 -6.85 4.97 0.03
C LEU A 47 -7.25 5.28 -1.40
N VAL A 48 -7.17 4.26 -2.25
CA VAL A 48 -7.57 4.36 -3.65
C VAL A 48 -8.94 3.73 -3.80
N PHE A 49 -9.91 4.54 -4.18
CA PHE A 49 -11.26 4.10 -4.52
C PHE A 49 -11.45 4.26 -6.02
N PHE A 50 -11.76 3.16 -6.71
CA PHE A 50 -12.16 3.22 -8.11
C PHE A 50 -13.68 3.36 -8.13
N ALA A 51 -14.16 4.57 -8.43
CA ALA A 51 -15.56 4.76 -8.76
C ALA A 51 -15.79 4.14 -10.13
N VAL A 52 -16.68 3.14 -10.18
CA VAL A 52 -17.27 2.62 -11.42
C VAL A 52 -18.45 3.49 -11.83
#